data_AF-A0A109IP74-F1
#
_entry.id   AF-A0A109IP74-F1
#
_cell.length_a   1.000
_cell.length_b   1.000
_cell.length_c   1.000
_cell.angle_alpha   90.00
_cell.angle_beta   90.00
_cell.angle_gamma   90.00
#
_symmetry.space_group_name_H-M   'P 1'
#
loop_
_entity.id
_entity.type
_entity.pdbx_description
1 polymer ?
#
loop_
_entity_poly.entity_id
_entity_poly.type
_entity_poly.pdbx_seq_one_letter_code
_entity_poly.pdbx_strand_id
1 'polypeptide(L)'
;MPNEIRLVPKEPQVRHAFSLCRIVDAGTPDQWYDLLGVVRVPVDRLAPDKLCDQLRPWALATLATGGYGFGRYYACYSTLDEDDEPDKAIAHEDIDWSGSTVLVPADQPATSC
;
A
#
# COMPACT_ATOMS: atom_id res chain seq x y z
N MET A 1 24.17 43.93 15.39
CA MET A 1 24.00 42.97 14.27
C MET A 1 23.07 41.86 14.75
N PRO A 2 21.78 41.86 14.42
CA PRO A 2 20.93 40.71 14.71
C PRO A 2 21.25 39.62 13.68
N ASN A 3 21.63 38.45 14.18
CA ASN A 3 21.80 37.26 13.37
C ASN A 3 20.41 36.77 12.96
N GLU A 4 19.99 37.05 11.73
CA GLU A 4 18.74 36.55 11.17
C GLU A 4 18.86 35.05 10.96
N ILE A 5 18.35 34.29 11.93
CA ILE A 5 18.06 32.87 11.75
C ILE A 5 16.99 32.79 10.65
N ARG A 6 17.41 32.54 9.40
CA ARG A 6 16.52 32.17 8.32
C ARG A 6 15.78 30.90 8.72
N LEU A 7 14.60 31.05 9.29
CA LEU A 7 13.59 30.00 9.37
C LEU A 7 13.20 29.69 7.92
N VAL A 8 13.89 28.70 7.34
CA VAL A 8 13.45 28.08 6.09
C VAL A 8 12.06 27.51 6.39
N PRO A 9 11.00 27.95 5.71
CA PRO A 9 9.69 27.34 5.87
C PRO A 9 9.87 25.87 5.52
N LYS A 10 9.72 25.01 6.54
CA LYS A 10 9.73 23.57 6.38
C LYS A 10 8.49 23.29 5.53
N GLU A 11 8.67 23.03 4.24
CA GLU A 11 7.58 22.59 3.37
C GLU A 11 6.79 21.52 4.12
N PRO A 12 5.44 21.55 4.11
CA PRO A 12 4.65 20.52 4.74
C PRO A 12 5.16 19.18 4.21
N GLN A 13 5.73 18.37 5.11
CA GLN A 13 6.18 17.04 4.75
C GLN A 13 4.91 16.25 4.48
N VAL A 14 4.57 16.12 3.20
CA VAL A 14 3.52 15.19 2.75
C VAL A 14 3.81 13.86 3.44
N ARG A 15 2.82 13.37 4.18
CA ARG A 15 2.94 12.10 4.90
C ARG A 15 2.57 10.99 3.94
N HIS A 16 3.15 9.83 4.15
CA HIS A 16 3.05 8.69 3.26
C HIS A 16 2.79 7.44 4.06
N ALA A 17 1.98 6.53 3.53
CA ALA A 17 1.68 5.29 4.19
C ALA A 17 1.48 4.13 3.21
N PHE A 18 1.79 2.94 3.70
CA PHE A 18 1.28 1.71 3.11
C PHE A 18 0.08 1.23 3.91
N SER A 19 -0.97 0.84 3.22
CA SER A 19 -2.16 0.21 3.79
C SER A 19 -2.40 -1.15 3.16
N LEU A 20 -2.98 -2.05 3.94
CA LEU A 20 -3.34 -3.39 3.51
C LEU A 20 -4.78 -3.65 3.94
N CYS A 21 -5.62 -4.02 2.99
CA CYS A 21 -7.00 -4.39 3.22
C CYS A 21 -7.27 -5.80 2.71
N ARG A 22 -8.21 -6.51 3.34
CA ARG A 22 -8.86 -7.68 2.72
C ARG A 22 -9.98 -7.17 1.81
N ILE A 23 -10.08 -7.72 0.60
CA ILE A 23 -11.23 -7.51 -0.27
C ILE A 23 -12.30 -8.53 0.10
N VAL A 24 -13.46 -8.04 0.51
CA VAL A 24 -14.64 -8.84 0.83
C VAL A 24 -15.61 -8.77 -0.35
N ASP A 25 -16.25 -9.91 -0.67
CA ASP A 25 -17.15 -10.05 -1.83
C ASP A 25 -16.55 -9.56 -3.16
N ALA A 26 -15.27 -9.89 -3.37
CA ALA A 26 -14.48 -9.45 -4.53
C ALA A 26 -15.17 -9.76 -5.86
N GLY A 27 -15.27 -8.75 -6.74
CA GLY A 27 -15.90 -8.88 -8.05
C GLY A 27 -17.43 -8.79 -8.04
N THR A 28 -18.04 -8.48 -6.89
CA THR A 28 -19.49 -8.24 -6.76
C THR A 28 -19.79 -6.75 -6.57
N PRO A 29 -21.06 -6.31 -6.77
CA PRO A 29 -21.49 -4.96 -6.42
C PRO A 29 -21.36 -4.64 -4.93
N ASP A 30 -21.38 -5.67 -4.08
CA ASP A 30 -21.27 -5.55 -2.63
C ASP A 30 -19.81 -5.54 -2.16
N GLN A 31 -18.83 -5.40 -3.08
CA GLN A 31 -17.42 -5.39 -2.74
C GLN A 31 -17.06 -4.27 -1.75
N TRP A 32 -16.36 -4.63 -0.68
CA TRP A 32 -15.83 -3.69 0.30
C TRP A 32 -14.45 -4.10 0.81
N TYR A 33 -13.80 -3.19 1.52
CA TYR A 33 -12.43 -3.36 1.99
C TYR A 33 -12.40 -3.35 3.52
N ASP A 34 -11.84 -4.41 4.11
CA ASP A 34 -11.61 -4.53 5.54
C ASP A 34 -10.15 -4.21 5.85
N LEU A 35 -9.89 -3.13 6.59
CA LEU A 35 -8.54 -2.62 6.83
C LEU A 35 -7.80 -3.50 7.85
N LEU A 36 -6.65 -4.03 7.45
CA LEU A 36 -5.86 -4.96 8.26
C LEU A 36 -4.62 -4.31 8.88
N GLY A 37 -4.04 -3.32 8.20
CA GLY A 37 -2.84 -2.67 8.69
C GLY A 37 -2.49 -1.40 7.90
N VAL A 38 -1.91 -0.44 8.61
CA VAL A 38 -1.35 0.79 8.05
C VAL A 38 0.01 1.04 8.69
N VAL A 39 1.00 1.40 7.88
CA VAL A 39 2.29 1.87 8.38
C VAL A 39 2.67 3.17 7.68
N ARG A 40 3.11 4.17 8.46
CA ARG A 40 3.68 5.38 7.89
C ARG A 40 5.08 5.09 7.38
N VAL A 41 5.39 5.56 6.17
CA VAL A 41 6.68 5.33 5.53
C VAL A 41 7.43 6.66 5.35
N PRO A 42 8.71 6.73 5.74
CA PRO A 42 9.52 7.90 5.47
C PRO A 42 9.85 7.96 3.97
N VAL A 43 9.62 9.11 3.33
CA VAL A 43 9.98 9.32 1.93
C VAL A 43 11.38 9.88 1.82
N ASP A 44 12.25 9.13 1.14
CA ASP A 44 13.49 9.68 0.62
C ASP A 44 13.18 10.53 -0.62
N ARG A 45 13.34 11.85 -0.47
CA ARG A 45 13.12 12.82 -1.56
C ARG A 45 14.07 12.61 -2.74
N LEU A 46 15.20 11.92 -2.55
CA LEU A 46 16.17 11.62 -3.60
C LEU A 46 15.80 10.40 -4.43
N ALA A 47 14.90 9.54 -3.93
CA ALA A 47 14.49 8.32 -4.60
C ALA A 47 13.03 7.92 -4.23
N PRO A 48 12.04 8.78 -4.54
CA PRO A 48 10.65 8.55 -4.15
C PRO A 48 10.07 7.27 -4.76
N ASP A 49 10.52 6.88 -5.96
CA ASP A 49 10.05 5.70 -6.67
C ASP A 49 10.41 4.38 -5.97
N LYS A 50 11.48 4.37 -5.17
CA LYS A 50 11.90 3.15 -4.45
C LYS A 50 10.85 2.66 -3.45
N LEU A 51 9.98 3.54 -2.96
CA LEU A 51 8.91 3.14 -2.06
C LEU A 51 7.82 2.34 -2.77
N CYS A 52 7.56 2.62 -4.05
CA CYS A 52 6.63 1.81 -4.84
C CYS A 52 7.11 0.35 -4.91
N ASP A 53 8.42 0.14 -5.09
CA ASP A 53 9.03 -1.20 -5.13
C ASP A 53 8.93 -1.94 -3.78
N GLN A 54 8.73 -1.23 -2.67
CA GLN A 54 8.62 -1.81 -1.33
C GLN A 54 7.18 -2.17 -0.94
N LEU A 55 6.16 -1.72 -1.68
CA LEU A 55 4.77 -1.96 -1.34
C LEU A 55 4.45 -3.46 -1.25
N ARG A 56 4.79 -4.21 -2.30
CA ARG A 56 4.54 -5.66 -2.36
C ARG A 56 5.33 -6.44 -1.30
N PRO A 57 6.66 -6.26 -1.15
CA PRO A 57 7.41 -6.91 -0.07
C PRO A 57 6.82 -6.67 1.32
N TRP A 58 6.41 -5.44 1.62
CA TRP A 58 5.78 -5.10 2.89
C TRP A 58 4.43 -5.78 3.07
N ALA A 59 3.57 -5.76 2.04
CA ALA A 59 2.25 -6.39 2.10
C ALA A 59 2.36 -7.90 2.36
N LEU A 60 3.27 -8.59 1.67
CA LEU A 60 3.50 -10.03 1.85
C LEU A 60 4.04 -10.36 3.25
N ALA A 61 4.98 -9.56 3.77
CA ALA A 61 5.48 -9.72 5.13
C ALA A 61 4.37 -9.52 6.17
N THR A 62 3.49 -8.55 5.95
CA THR A 62 2.33 -8.27 6.81
C THR A 62 1.33 -9.42 6.78
N LEU A 63 1.04 -9.96 5.58
CA LEU A 63 0.17 -11.13 5.41
C LEU A 63 0.70 -12.36 6.17
N ALA A 64 1.99 -12.68 5.96
CA ALA A 64 2.63 -13.82 6.58
C ALA A 64 2.73 -13.69 8.10
N THR A 65 3.09 -12.51 8.62
CA THR A 65 3.25 -12.27 10.07
C THR A 65 1.90 -12.20 10.79
N GLY A 66 0.88 -11.63 10.16
CA GLY A 66 -0.45 -11.52 10.73
C GLY A 66 -1.26 -12.82 10.73
N GLY A 67 -0.76 -13.88 10.07
CA GLY A 67 -1.46 -15.16 9.98
C GLY A 67 -2.77 -15.08 9.18
N TYR A 68 -2.86 -14.15 8.23
CA TYR A 68 -4.06 -13.94 7.43
C TYR A 68 -4.28 -15.11 6.46
N GLY A 69 -5.51 -15.62 6.44
CA GLY A 69 -5.90 -16.82 5.67
C GLY A 69 -6.14 -16.57 4.19
N PHE A 70 -6.70 -17.56 3.51
CA PHE A 70 -7.05 -17.49 2.09
C PHE A 70 -7.93 -16.28 1.76
N GLY A 71 -7.62 -15.55 0.69
CA GLY A 71 -8.43 -14.46 0.20
C GLY A 71 -7.70 -13.55 -0.80
N ARG A 72 -8.41 -12.51 -1.24
CA ARG A 72 -7.84 -11.43 -2.04
C ARG A 72 -7.61 -10.21 -1.17
N TYR A 73 -6.47 -9.58 -1.33
CA TYR A 73 -6.01 -8.45 -0.52
C TYR A 73 -5.63 -7.29 -1.42
N TYR A 74 -5.88 -6.07 -0.96
CA TYR A 74 -5.53 -4.83 -1.63
C TYR A 74 -4.44 -4.13 -0.83
N ALA A 75 -3.26 -3.98 -1.41
CA ALA A 75 -2.18 -3.19 -0.86
C ALA A 75 -2.12 -1.83 -1.56
N CYS A 76 -1.98 -0.74 -0.81
CA CYS A 76 -1.91 0.60 -1.37
C CYS A 76 -0.80 1.42 -0.73
N TYR A 77 -0.10 2.17 -1.56
CA TYR A 77 0.79 3.24 -1.17
C TYR A 77 0.10 4.57 -1.47
N SER A 78 -0.14 5.39 -0.45
CA SER A 78 -0.79 6.70 -0.59
C SER A 78 -0.04 7.82 0.14
N THR A 79 -0.35 9.05 -0.25
CA THR A 79 -0.16 10.20 0.64
C THR A 79 -1.23 10.19 1.74
N LEU A 80 -0.94 10.85 2.85
CA LEU A 80 -1.89 11.15 3.90
C LEU A 80 -2.11 12.66 4.03
N ASP A 81 -3.31 13.05 4.40
CA ASP A 81 -3.65 14.43 4.75
C ASP A 81 -3.26 14.79 6.21
N GLU A 82 -3.78 15.92 6.69
CA GLU A 82 -3.49 16.43 8.03
C GLU A 82 -4.05 15.55 9.15
N ASP A 83 -5.16 14.84 8.87
CA ASP A 83 -5.87 13.94 9.78
C ASP A 83 -5.37 12.48 9.68
N ASP A 84 -4.29 12.27 8.93
CA ASP A 84 -3.71 10.97 8.64
C ASP A 84 -4.64 10.02 7.86
N GLU A 85 -5.59 10.58 7.12
CA GLU A 85 -6.45 9.86 6.18
C GLU A 85 -5.79 9.76 4.80
N PRO A 86 -6.05 8.68 4.04
CA PRO A 86 -5.51 8.54 2.69
C PRO A 86 -6.06 9.62 1.75
N ASP A 87 -5.16 10.45 1.24
CA ASP A 87 -5.50 11.56 0.33
C ASP A 87 -5.37 11.13 -1.14
N LYS A 88 -4.17 10.70 -1.56
CA LYS A 88 -3.89 10.31 -2.95
C LYS A 88 -3.16 8.97 -3.03
N ALA A 89 -3.75 8.02 -3.75
CA ALA A 89 -3.08 6.76 -4.10
C ALA A 89 -1.94 7.02 -5.11
N ILE A 90 -0.77 6.44 -4.82
CA ILE A 90 0.45 6.51 -5.63
C ILE A 90 0.67 5.18 -6.35
N ALA A 91 0.55 4.06 -5.64
CA ALA A 91 0.67 2.72 -6.19
C ALA A 91 -0.28 1.77 -5.46
N HIS A 92 -0.72 0.71 -6.13
CA HIS A 92 -1.54 -0.33 -5.53
C HIS A 92 -1.30 -1.68 -6.17
N GLU A 93 -1.61 -2.75 -5.43
CA GLU A 93 -1.50 -4.11 -5.89
C GLU A 93 -2.63 -4.97 -5.30
N ASP A 94 -3.25 -5.78 -6.15
CA ASP A 94 -4.13 -6.86 -5.73
C ASP A 94 -3.31 -8.15 -5.56
N ILE A 95 -3.48 -8.78 -4.40
CA ILE A 95 -2.75 -9.99 -4.01
C ILE A 95 -3.77 -11.10 -3.73
N ASP A 96 -3.78 -12.12 -4.58
CA ASP A 96 -4.45 -13.38 -4.27
C ASP A 96 -3.53 -14.19 -3.35
N TRP A 97 -4.01 -14.54 -2.17
CA TRP A 97 -3.22 -15.14 -1.10
C TRP A 97 -3.85 -16.45 -0.64
N SER A 98 -3.03 -17.49 -0.51
CA SER A 98 -3.47 -18.82 -0.08
C SER A 98 -3.61 -18.98 1.44
N GLY A 99 -3.08 -18.02 2.21
CA GLY A 99 -2.83 -18.17 3.65
C GLY A 99 -1.34 -18.29 4.00
N SER A 100 -0.50 -18.70 3.05
CA SER A 100 0.94 -18.84 3.26
C SER A 100 1.82 -18.42 2.06
N THR A 101 1.24 -18.35 0.87
CA THR A 101 1.94 -17.92 -0.36
C THR A 101 0.98 -17.18 -1.30
N VAL A 102 1.55 -16.36 -2.19
CA VAL A 102 0.82 -15.72 -3.29
C VAL A 102 0.32 -16.80 -4.24
N LEU A 103 -0.94 -16.70 -4.65
CA LEU A 103 -1.55 -17.50 -5.70
C LEU A 103 -1.18 -16.86 -7.04
N VAL A 104 -0.57 -17.65 -7.91
CA VAL A 104 -0.35 -17.26 -9.30
C VAL A 104 -1.52 -17.85 -10.10
N PRO A 105 -2.25 -17.05 -10.90
CA PRO A 105 -3.25 -17.60 -11.78
C PRO A 105 -2.64 -18.72 -12.62
N ALA A 106 -3.26 -19.90 -12.62
CA ALA A 106 -2.89 -20.92 -13.59
C ALA A 106 -3.10 -20.30 -14.97
N ASP A 107 -2.02 -20.24 -15.78
CA ASP A 107 -2.05 -19.77 -17.16
C ASP A 107 -3.34 -20.26 -17.83
N GLN A 108 -4.21 -19.33 -18.22
CA GLN A 108 -5.39 -19.69 -18.99
C GLN A 108 -4.86 -20.36 -20.27
N PRO A 109 -5.26 -21.59 -20.62
CA PRO A 109 -4.84 -22.16 -21.89
C PRO A 109 -5.26 -21.16 -22.97
N ALA A 110 -4.26 -20.65 -23.71
CA ALA A 110 -4.48 -19.76 -24.83
C ALA A 110 -5.61 -20.33 -25.67
N THR A 111 -6.71 -19.59 -25.75
CA THR A 111 -7.85 -19.96 -26.59
C THR A 111 -7.35 -19.99 -28.02
N SER A 112 -6.90 -21.15 -28.46
CA SER A 112 -6.63 -21.45 -29.85
C SER A 112 -7.96 -21.87 -30.46
N CYS A 113 -8.59 -20.94 -31.17
CA CYS A 113 -9.44 -21.12 -32.35
C CYS A 113 -10.04 -19.77 -32.75
#